data_AF-A0A1F9E092-F1
#
_entry.id   AF-A0A1F9E092-F1
#
_cell.length_a   1.000
_cell.length_b   1.000
_cell.length_c   1.000
_cell.angle_alpha   90.00
_cell.angle_beta   90.00
_cell.angle_gamma   90.00
#
_symmetry.space_group_name_H-M   'P 1'
#
loop_
_entity.id
_entity.type
_entity.pdbx_description
1 polymer ?
#
loop_
_entity_poly.entity_id
_entity_poly.type
_entity_poly.pdbx_seq_one_letter_code
_entity_poly.pdbx_strand_id
1 'polypeptide(L)'
;MKPLTSRKRIALLSLAGAAAGYLFLHPYTMMVYGLYGHSGAPDGHRSFQRLLTTIVLSFHPEMLLMGIPFVLLGAVSGMLLGSWISARAHQIEMEKKFLAVETVRQLTVTLAHHLLNAAVGVGLAASWAIRKEQDEEIRRRLEAIREDARRIEAVVETLKTLDTVATERYIEGSMNMMIDIRKELMERLKRSETEQRSGRPPPPFRRGSP
;
A
#
# COMPACT_ATOMS: atom_id res chain seq x y z
N MET A 1 -12.45 -6.16 16.74
CA MET A 1 -11.14 -6.72 17.15
C MET A 1 -10.04 -5.77 16.70
N LYS A 2 -9.16 -5.28 17.59
CA LYS A 2 -8.05 -4.39 17.20
C LYS A 2 -6.98 -5.20 16.45
N PRO A 3 -6.47 -4.74 15.29
CA PRO A 3 -5.42 -5.46 14.58
C PRO A 3 -4.15 -5.50 15.45
N LEU A 4 -3.65 -6.72 15.72
CA LEU A 4 -2.35 -6.91 16.34
C LEU A 4 -1.28 -6.21 15.50
N THR A 5 -0.48 -5.35 16.14
CA THR A 5 0.67 -4.68 15.55
C THR A 5 1.64 -5.70 14.96
N SER A 6 2.26 -5.41 13.80
CA SER A 6 3.17 -6.34 13.08
C SER A 6 4.18 -7.03 14.00
N ARG A 7 4.80 -6.28 14.93
CA ARG A 7 5.73 -6.83 15.93
C ARG A 7 5.14 -7.95 16.80
N LYS A 8 3.89 -7.79 17.26
CA LYS A 8 3.20 -8.80 18.07
C LYS A 8 2.91 -10.08 17.27
N ARG A 9 2.57 -9.95 15.99
CA ARG A 9 2.35 -11.11 15.11
C ARG A 9 3.63 -11.88 14.87
N ILE A 10 4.73 -11.19 14.60
CA ILE A 10 6.05 -11.83 14.41
C ILE A 10 6.48 -12.53 15.70
N ALA A 11 6.31 -11.90 16.85
CA ALA A 11 6.62 -12.52 18.15
C ALA A 11 5.77 -13.78 18.41
N LEU A 12 4.46 -13.71 18.14
CA LEU A 12 3.56 -14.87 18.29
C LEU A 12 3.93 -16.01 17.33
N LEU A 13 4.28 -15.70 16.08
CA LEU A 13 4.70 -16.70 15.09
C LEU A 13 6.07 -17.30 15.43
N SER A 14 6.99 -16.51 15.97
CA SER A 14 8.27 -17.01 16.46
C SER A 14 8.07 -17.94 17.67
N LEU A 15 7.21 -17.58 18.63
CA LEU A 15 6.87 -18.44 19.76
C LEU A 15 6.18 -19.73 19.31
N ALA A 16 5.23 -19.64 18.37
CA ALA A 16 4.57 -20.80 17.79
C ALA A 16 5.56 -21.69 17.02
N GLY A 17 6.49 -21.09 16.28
CA GLY A 17 7.56 -21.79 15.58
C GLY A 17 8.52 -22.49 16.56
N ALA A 18 8.86 -21.85 17.67
CA ALA A 18 9.67 -22.42 18.74
C ALA A 18 8.99 -23.64 19.37
N ALA A 19 7.70 -23.51 19.70
CA ALA A 19 6.88 -24.62 20.20
C ALA A 19 6.79 -25.75 19.18
N ALA A 20 6.58 -25.44 17.89
CA ALA A 20 6.53 -26.45 16.83
C ALA A 20 7.88 -27.15 16.62
N GLY A 21 8.99 -26.41 16.68
CA GLY A 21 10.33 -26.98 16.60
C GLY A 21 10.58 -27.99 17.71
N TYR A 22 10.19 -27.65 18.94
CA TYR A 22 10.30 -28.58 20.07
C TYR A 22 9.32 -29.76 19.99
N LEU A 23 8.04 -29.51 19.69
CA LEU A 23 7.00 -30.54 19.74
C LEU A 23 7.06 -31.51 18.55
N PHE A 24 7.53 -31.08 17.38
CA PHE A 24 7.55 -31.91 16.18
C PHE A 24 8.97 -32.28 15.73
N LEU A 25 9.87 -31.31 15.64
CA LEU A 25 11.20 -31.53 15.05
C LEU A 25 12.09 -32.36 15.98
N HIS A 26 12.06 -32.09 17.28
CA HIS A 26 12.80 -32.85 18.27
C HIS A 26 12.44 -34.36 18.29
N PRO A 27 11.17 -34.78 18.50
CA PRO A 27 10.82 -36.20 18.49
C PRO A 27 11.04 -36.85 17.12
N TYR A 28 10.87 -36.10 16.02
CA TYR A 28 11.19 -36.59 14.69
C TYR A 28 12.68 -36.94 14.56
N THR A 29 13.59 -36.06 14.98
CA THR A 29 15.02 -36.36 14.94
C THR A 29 15.42 -37.50 15.85
N MET A 30 14.79 -37.66 17.02
CA MET A 30 15.01 -38.81 17.90
C MET A 30 14.53 -40.12 17.27
N MET A 31 13.40 -40.09 16.55
CA MET A 31 12.90 -41.24 15.80
C MET A 31 13.87 -41.63 14.68
N VAL A 32 14.37 -40.66 13.92
CA VAL A 32 15.39 -40.88 12.87
C VAL A 32 16.68 -41.41 13.50
N TYR A 33 17.17 -40.79 14.56
CA TYR A 33 18.37 -41.24 15.26
C TYR A 33 18.22 -42.66 15.79
N GLY A 34 17.07 -43.01 16.38
CA GLY A 34 16.77 -44.37 16.83
C GLY A 34 16.73 -45.40 15.69
N LEU A 35 16.24 -45.00 14.50
CA LEU A 35 16.21 -45.85 13.31
C LEU A 35 17.58 -46.10 12.69
N TYR A 36 18.47 -45.11 12.71
CA TYR A 36 19.77 -45.16 12.03
C TYR A 36 20.97 -45.42 12.96
N GLY A 37 20.91 -45.02 14.22
CA GLY A 37 22.02 -45.07 15.18
C GLY A 37 22.37 -46.46 15.72
N HIS A 38 21.48 -47.45 15.52
CA HIS A 38 21.69 -48.83 15.98
C HIS A 38 21.99 -49.81 14.84
N SER A 39 22.89 -49.43 13.92
CA SER A 39 23.32 -50.29 12.80
C SER A 39 24.08 -51.58 13.20
N GLY A 40 24.12 -51.93 14.49
CA GLY A 40 24.82 -53.11 15.03
C GLY A 40 23.94 -54.21 15.64
N ALA A 41 22.61 -54.05 15.69
CA ALA A 41 21.73 -55.08 16.24
C ALA A 41 21.16 -55.96 15.11
N PRO A 42 21.63 -57.22 14.95
CA PRO A 42 20.98 -58.19 14.09
C PRO A 42 19.61 -58.52 14.71
N ASP A 43 18.59 -58.71 13.88
CA ASP A 43 17.23 -59.13 14.23
C ASP A 43 16.21 -58.02 14.57
N GLY A 44 15.85 -57.26 13.53
CA GLY A 44 14.68 -57.68 12.75
C GLY A 44 13.28 -57.23 13.17
N HIS A 45 13.05 -56.67 14.36
CA HIS A 45 11.70 -56.14 14.71
C HIS A 45 11.74 -54.66 15.12
N ARG A 46 11.64 -53.80 14.10
CA ARG A 46 11.24 -52.39 14.22
C ARG A 46 9.78 -52.31 14.68
N SER A 47 9.49 -52.69 15.91
CA SER A 47 8.12 -52.61 16.43
C SER A 47 7.72 -51.14 16.57
N PHE A 48 6.54 -50.80 16.05
CA PHE A 48 5.97 -49.44 16.16
C PHE A 48 5.90 -48.97 17.62
N GLN A 49 5.72 -49.89 18.57
CA GLN A 49 5.77 -49.61 20.01
C GLN A 49 7.13 -49.05 20.47
N ARG A 50 8.27 -49.51 19.90
CA ARG A 50 9.59 -48.93 20.20
C ARG A 50 9.73 -47.50 19.68
N LEU A 51 9.10 -47.18 18.54
CA LEU A 51 9.11 -45.81 18.01
C LEU A 51 8.26 -44.87 18.88
N LEU A 52 7.06 -45.30 19.30
CA LEU A 52 6.21 -44.51 20.20
C LEU A 52 6.87 -44.27 21.56
N THR A 53 7.52 -45.28 22.13
CA THR A 53 8.26 -45.13 23.39
C THR A 53 9.43 -44.16 23.23
N THR A 54 10.16 -44.20 22.11
CA THR A 54 11.23 -43.23 21.79
C THR A 54 10.71 -41.79 21.72
N ILE A 55 9.51 -41.58 21.17
CA ILE A 55 8.86 -40.26 21.15
C ILE A 55 8.56 -39.77 22.57
N VAL A 56 7.99 -40.61 23.44
CA VAL A 56 7.71 -40.24 24.84
C VAL A 56 9.02 -39.97 25.60
N LEU A 57 10.03 -40.81 25.38
CA LEU A 57 11.36 -40.66 25.98
C LEU A 57 12.05 -39.36 25.58
N SER A 58 11.75 -38.83 24.38
CA SER A 58 12.29 -37.54 23.92
C SER A 58 11.83 -36.34 24.76
N PHE A 59 10.77 -36.46 25.56
CA PHE A 59 10.29 -35.39 26.44
C PHE A 59 10.83 -35.50 27.88
N HIS A 60 11.75 -36.42 28.16
CA HIS A 60 12.37 -36.48 29.48
C HIS A 60 13.16 -35.20 29.79
N PRO A 61 13.20 -34.77 31.07
CA PRO A 61 13.90 -33.53 31.48
C PRO A 61 15.38 -33.50 31.05
N GLU A 62 16.02 -34.66 31.01
CA GLU A 62 17.42 -34.81 30.61
C GLU A 62 17.65 -34.49 29.12
N MET A 63 16.63 -34.68 28.29
CA MET A 63 16.67 -34.40 26.85
C MET A 63 16.31 -32.94 26.51
N LEU A 64 15.84 -32.16 27.49
CA LEU A 64 15.47 -30.75 27.27
C LEU A 64 16.63 -29.91 26.72
N LEU A 65 17.85 -30.19 27.20
CA LEU A 65 19.04 -29.45 26.78
C LEU A 65 19.36 -29.69 25.29
N MET A 66 19.10 -30.91 24.79
CA MET A 66 19.20 -31.24 23.36
C MET A 66 18.04 -30.69 22.52
N GLY A 67 16.92 -30.33 23.16
CA GLY A 67 15.80 -29.64 22.52
C GLY A 67 16.07 -28.18 22.16
N ILE A 68 17.04 -27.53 22.81
CA ILE A 68 17.33 -26.09 22.66
C ILE A 68 17.61 -25.70 21.20
N PRO A 69 18.46 -26.40 20.42
CA PRO A 69 18.69 -26.08 19.02
C PRO A 69 17.40 -26.14 18.18
N PHE A 70 16.49 -27.07 18.46
CA PHE A 70 15.21 -27.20 17.75
C PHE A 70 14.25 -26.06 18.06
N VAL A 71 14.20 -25.63 19.33
CA VAL A 71 13.46 -24.44 19.77
C VAL A 71 13.98 -23.20 19.03
N LEU A 72 15.30 -23.01 19.01
CA LEU A 72 15.93 -21.86 18.34
C LEU A 72 15.68 -21.87 16.82
N LEU A 73 15.87 -23.02 16.18
CA LEU A 73 15.61 -23.17 14.74
C LEU A 73 14.14 -22.92 14.40
N GLY A 74 13.22 -23.45 15.22
CA GLY A 74 11.78 -23.20 15.09
C GLY A 74 11.44 -21.71 15.28
N ALA A 75 12.05 -21.06 16.27
CA ALA A 75 11.84 -19.63 16.55
C ALA A 75 12.28 -18.75 15.38
N VAL A 76 13.46 -19.01 14.81
CA VAL A 76 14.00 -18.31 13.64
C VAL A 76 13.10 -18.56 12.42
N SER A 77 12.69 -19.81 12.18
CA SER A 77 11.79 -20.16 11.08
C SER A 77 10.44 -19.43 11.18
N GLY A 78 9.86 -19.39 12.39
CA GLY A 78 8.62 -18.66 12.65
C GLY A 78 8.77 -17.14 12.51
N MET A 79 9.91 -16.58 12.88
CA MET A 79 10.23 -15.17 12.68
C MET A 79 10.34 -14.82 11.20
N LEU A 80 11.05 -15.63 10.40
CA LEU A 80 11.18 -15.45 8.96
C LEU A 80 9.81 -15.52 8.28
N LEU A 81 9.01 -16.54 8.59
CA LEU A 81 7.67 -16.71 8.05
C LEU A 81 6.75 -15.54 8.44
N GLY A 82 6.83 -15.07 9.69
CA GLY A 82 6.09 -13.90 10.15
C GLY A 82 6.48 -12.61 9.42
N SER A 83 7.78 -12.40 9.19
CA SER A 83 8.26 -11.26 8.42
C SER A 83 7.80 -11.32 6.95
N TRP A 84 7.84 -12.50 6.33
CA TRP A 84 7.39 -12.72 4.96
C TRP A 84 5.88 -12.45 4.80
N ILE A 85 5.05 -12.99 5.70
CA ILE A 85 3.59 -12.72 5.69
C ILE A 85 3.32 -11.22 5.89
N SER A 86 4.05 -10.57 6.80
CA SER A 86 3.88 -9.13 7.04
C SER A 86 4.27 -8.31 5.81
N ALA A 87 5.36 -8.66 5.13
CA ALA A 87 5.79 -8.00 3.90
C ALA A 87 4.78 -8.21 2.77
N ARG A 88 4.27 -9.43 2.60
CA ARG A 88 3.24 -9.76 1.61
C ARG A 88 1.95 -8.99 1.84
N ALA A 89 1.50 -8.88 3.09
CA ALA A 89 0.32 -8.10 3.44
C ALA A 89 0.51 -6.61 3.10
N HIS A 90 1.71 -6.08 3.33
CA HIS A 90 2.03 -4.69 2.99
C HIS A 90 2.03 -4.44 1.48
N GLN A 91 2.58 -5.37 0.68
CA GLN A 91 2.53 -5.29 -0.79
C GLN A 91 1.08 -5.24 -1.29
N ILE A 92 0.21 -6.13 -0.81
CA ILE A 92 -1.21 -6.14 -1.20
C ILE A 92 -1.92 -4.84 -0.81
N GLU A 93 -1.59 -4.28 0.36
CA GLU A 93 -2.16 -2.99 0.77
C GLU A 93 -1.69 -1.85 -0.14
N MET A 94 -0.42 -1.86 -0.54
CA MET A 94 0.13 -0.89 -1.49
C MET A 94 -0.48 -1.03 -2.89
N GLU A 95 -0.64 -2.25 -3.39
CA GLU A 95 -1.33 -2.52 -4.66
C GLU A 95 -2.77 -1.99 -4.63
N LYS A 96 -3.51 -2.20 -3.54
CA LYS A 96 -4.88 -1.68 -3.38
C LYS A 96 -4.90 -0.15 -3.38
N LYS A 97 -3.97 0.48 -2.65
CA LYS A 97 -3.86 1.95 -2.62
C LYS A 97 -3.51 2.50 -4.00
N PHE A 98 -2.59 1.86 -4.70
CA PHE A 98 -2.21 2.23 -6.05
C PHE A 98 -3.39 2.13 -7.02
N LEU A 99 -4.12 1.01 -7.01
CA LEU A 99 -5.32 0.83 -7.82
C LEU A 99 -6.40 1.87 -7.49
N ALA A 100 -6.60 2.20 -6.22
CA ALA A 100 -7.56 3.23 -5.82
C ALA A 100 -7.15 4.61 -6.34
N VAL A 101 -5.87 4.98 -6.25
CA VAL A 101 -5.33 6.23 -6.79
C VAL A 101 -5.49 6.28 -8.30
N GLU A 102 -5.13 5.21 -9.01
CA GLU A 102 -5.26 5.13 -10.48
C GLU A 102 -6.72 5.21 -10.92
N THR A 103 -7.65 4.60 -10.16
CA THR A 103 -9.08 4.71 -10.44
C THR A 103 -9.59 6.13 -10.26
N VAL A 104 -9.22 6.79 -9.15
CA VAL A 104 -9.59 8.20 -8.89
C VAL A 104 -9.02 9.11 -9.98
N ARG A 105 -7.81 8.83 -10.44
CA ARG A 105 -7.16 9.53 -11.55
C ARG A 105 -7.96 9.41 -12.85
N GLN A 106 -8.28 8.18 -13.28
CA GLN A 106 -9.07 7.96 -14.49
C GLN A 106 -10.43 8.66 -14.41
N LEU A 107 -11.11 8.57 -13.26
CA LEU A 107 -12.36 9.29 -13.04
C LEU A 107 -12.20 10.81 -13.10
N THR A 108 -11.10 11.36 -12.57
CA THR A 108 -10.83 12.80 -12.61
C THR A 108 -10.63 13.28 -14.04
N VAL A 109 -9.89 12.53 -14.86
CA VAL A 109 -9.69 12.85 -16.29
C VAL A 109 -11.01 12.81 -17.06
N THR A 110 -11.82 11.77 -16.86
CA THR A 110 -13.13 11.63 -17.52
C THR A 110 -14.09 12.73 -17.08
N LEU A 111 -14.15 13.03 -15.78
CA LEU A 111 -14.99 14.11 -15.25
C LEU A 111 -14.54 15.48 -15.76
N ALA A 112 -13.23 15.74 -15.78
CA ALA A 112 -12.67 16.97 -16.33
C ALA A 112 -13.07 17.15 -17.80
N HIS A 113 -13.02 16.08 -18.59
CA HIS A 113 -13.46 16.13 -19.99
C HIS A 113 -14.95 16.49 -20.11
N HIS A 114 -15.84 15.84 -19.35
CA HIS A 114 -17.27 16.14 -19.39
C HIS A 114 -17.60 17.55 -18.89
N LEU A 115 -16.96 18.00 -17.81
CA LEU A 115 -17.13 19.35 -17.28
C LEU A 115 -16.64 20.41 -18.26
N LEU A 116 -15.49 20.19 -18.90
CA LEU A 116 -14.96 21.10 -19.91
C LEU A 116 -15.92 21.21 -21.11
N ASN A 117 -16.38 20.08 -21.63
CA ASN A 117 -17.31 20.05 -22.76
C ASN A 117 -18.62 20.79 -22.44
N ALA A 118 -19.16 20.58 -21.23
CA ALA A 118 -20.37 21.26 -20.78
C ALA A 118 -20.15 22.78 -20.66
N ALA A 119 -19.04 23.20 -20.03
CA ALA A 119 -18.72 24.62 -19.86
C ALA A 119 -18.54 25.32 -21.21
N VAL A 120 -17.80 24.72 -22.14
CA VAL A 120 -17.62 25.25 -23.51
C VAL A 120 -18.97 25.37 -24.23
N GLY A 121 -19.83 24.35 -24.12
CA GLY A 121 -21.18 24.36 -24.72
C GLY A 121 -22.05 25.50 -24.18
N VAL A 122 -22.10 25.69 -22.86
CA VAL A 122 -22.83 26.79 -22.20
C VAL A 122 -22.26 28.14 -22.62
N GLY A 123 -20.93 28.29 -22.64
CA GLY A 123 -20.26 29.52 -23.04
C GLY A 123 -20.54 29.91 -24.51
N LEU A 124 -20.56 28.94 -25.41
CA LEU A 124 -20.93 29.14 -26.82
C LEU A 124 -22.40 29.53 -26.97
N ALA A 125 -23.31 28.81 -26.31
CA ALA A 125 -24.74 29.11 -26.34
C ALA A 125 -25.05 30.51 -25.79
N ALA A 126 -24.45 30.88 -24.65
CA ALA A 126 -24.55 32.23 -24.09
C ALA A 126 -24.01 33.28 -25.07
N SER A 127 -22.86 33.02 -25.71
CA SER A 127 -22.29 33.92 -26.71
C SER A 127 -23.21 34.12 -27.93
N TRP A 128 -23.90 33.07 -28.38
CA TRP A 128 -24.88 33.18 -29.47
C TRP A 128 -26.14 33.92 -29.04
N ALA A 129 -26.62 33.70 -27.82
CA ALA A 129 -27.78 34.40 -27.26
C ALA A 129 -27.50 35.91 -27.09
N ILE A 130 -26.33 36.30 -26.56
CA ILE A 130 -25.91 37.71 -26.41
C ILE A 130 -25.95 38.45 -27.74
N ARG A 131 -25.59 37.79 -28.86
CA ARG A 131 -25.59 38.41 -30.20
C ARG A 131 -26.99 38.69 -30.73
N LYS A 132 -28.01 38.01 -30.23
CA LYS A 132 -29.40 38.12 -30.70
C LYS A 132 -30.30 38.92 -29.74
N GLU A 133 -29.89 39.06 -28.49
CA GLU A 133 -30.67 39.71 -27.45
C GLU A 133 -30.58 41.24 -27.54
N GLN A 134 -31.72 41.90 -27.38
CA GLN A 134 -31.82 43.38 -27.39
C GLN A 134 -32.05 43.95 -26.00
N ASP A 135 -32.61 43.15 -25.08
CA ASP A 135 -32.80 43.56 -23.69
C ASP A 135 -31.46 43.56 -22.94
N GLU A 136 -31.03 44.75 -22.50
CA GLU A 136 -29.77 44.94 -21.78
C GLU A 136 -29.72 44.23 -20.43
N GLU A 137 -30.86 44.01 -19.76
CA GLU A 137 -30.88 43.26 -18.51
C GLU A 137 -30.63 41.76 -18.77
N ILE A 138 -31.30 41.19 -19.77
CA ILE A 138 -31.09 39.79 -20.17
C ILE A 138 -29.66 39.59 -20.66
N ARG A 139 -29.15 40.54 -21.44
CA ARG A 139 -27.77 40.53 -21.94
C ARG A 139 -26.73 40.48 -20.81
N ARG A 140 -26.88 41.31 -19.77
CA ARG A 140 -25.99 41.28 -18.59
C ARG A 140 -26.02 39.92 -17.89
N ARG A 141 -27.19 39.30 -17.76
CA ARG A 141 -27.32 37.95 -17.17
C ARG A 141 -26.61 36.90 -18.02
N LEU A 142 -26.73 36.97 -19.35
CA LEU A 142 -26.03 36.06 -20.26
C LEU A 142 -24.51 36.25 -20.22
N GLU A 143 -24.03 37.49 -20.06
CA GLU A 143 -22.60 37.78 -19.90
C GLU A 143 -22.05 37.17 -18.60
N ALA A 144 -22.81 37.22 -17.50
CA ALA A 144 -22.43 36.56 -16.25
C ALA A 144 -22.32 35.03 -16.44
N ILE A 145 -23.29 34.39 -17.12
CA ILE A 145 -23.25 32.95 -17.43
C ILE A 145 -22.00 32.60 -18.26
N ARG A 146 -21.66 33.41 -19.26
CA ARG A 146 -20.47 33.20 -20.09
C ARG A 146 -19.18 33.31 -19.28
N GLU A 147 -19.12 34.26 -18.34
CA GLU A 147 -17.96 34.43 -17.48
C GLU A 147 -17.82 33.27 -16.48
N ASP A 148 -18.91 32.79 -15.91
CA ASP A 148 -18.91 31.61 -15.04
C ASP A 148 -18.47 30.35 -15.80
N ALA A 149 -18.91 30.17 -17.05
CA ALA A 149 -18.44 29.07 -17.90
C ALA A 149 -16.91 29.12 -18.09
N ARG A 150 -16.34 30.30 -18.38
CA ARG A 150 -14.87 30.48 -18.50
C ARG A 150 -14.13 30.18 -17.20
N ARG A 151 -14.69 30.56 -16.06
CA ARG A 151 -14.11 30.24 -14.75
C ARG A 151 -14.08 28.73 -14.51
N ILE A 152 -15.15 28.02 -14.87
CA ILE A 152 -15.20 26.55 -14.79
C ILE A 152 -14.13 25.93 -15.69
N GLU A 153 -13.97 26.40 -16.93
CA GLU A 153 -12.91 25.93 -17.83
C GLU A 153 -11.51 26.09 -17.20
N ALA A 154 -11.22 27.25 -16.62
CA ALA A 154 -9.93 27.51 -15.97
C ALA A 154 -9.67 26.58 -14.76
N VAL A 155 -10.69 26.33 -13.94
CA VAL A 155 -10.60 25.41 -12.80
C VAL A 155 -10.36 23.97 -13.28
N VAL A 156 -11.10 23.52 -14.29
CA VAL A 156 -10.97 22.19 -14.86
C VAL A 156 -9.58 21.97 -15.48
N GLU A 157 -9.05 22.97 -16.18
CA GLU A 157 -7.70 22.88 -16.75
C GLU A 157 -6.63 22.84 -15.65
N THR A 158 -6.82 23.60 -14.56
CA THR A 158 -5.95 23.52 -13.37
C THR A 158 -5.99 22.12 -12.75
N LEU A 159 -7.16 21.50 -12.63
CA LEU A 159 -7.30 20.11 -12.13
C LEU A 159 -6.55 19.10 -13.02
N LYS A 160 -6.59 19.27 -14.35
CA LYS A 160 -5.84 18.43 -15.29
C LYS A 160 -4.33 18.58 -15.12
N THR A 161 -3.83 19.79 -14.86
CA THR A 161 -2.39 20.01 -14.62
C THR A 161 -1.90 19.47 -13.28
N LEU A 162 -2.77 19.38 -12.27
CA LEU A 162 -2.44 18.77 -10.98
C LEU A 162 -2.27 17.24 -11.09
N ASP A 163 -3.04 16.60 -11.97
CA ASP A 163 -2.96 15.16 -12.23
C ASP A 163 -1.63 14.76 -12.90
N THR A 164 -1.15 15.55 -13.86
CA THR A 164 0.13 15.29 -14.55
C THR A 164 1.35 15.45 -13.64
N VAL A 165 1.38 16.47 -12.77
CA VAL A 165 2.52 16.72 -11.85
C VAL A 165 2.59 15.70 -10.70
N ALA A 166 1.45 15.14 -10.28
CA ALA A 166 1.45 14.07 -9.27
C ALA A 166 2.02 12.75 -9.82
N THR A 167 1.92 12.54 -11.13
CA THR A 167 2.29 11.28 -11.79
C THR A 167 3.82 11.13 -11.94
N GLU A 168 4.54 12.20 -12.26
CA GLU A 168 5.99 12.15 -12.53
C GLU A 168 6.82 11.81 -11.28
N ARG A 169 6.40 12.29 -10.11
CA ARG A 169 7.10 12.02 -8.83
C ARG A 169 6.80 10.67 -8.19
N TYR A 170 5.69 10.02 -8.56
CA TYR A 170 5.35 8.71 -8.03
C TYR A 170 6.19 7.60 -8.66
N ILE A 171 6.64 7.80 -9.90
CA ILE A 171 7.43 6.82 -10.67
C ILE A 171 8.92 6.87 -10.27
N GLU A 172 9.49 8.06 -10.03
CA GLU A 172 10.90 8.21 -9.62
C GLU A 172 11.19 7.87 -8.14
N GLY A 173 10.17 7.89 -7.27
CA GLY A 173 10.34 7.75 -5.81
C GLY A 173 9.88 6.41 -5.20
N SER A 174 9.45 5.44 -6.02
CA SER A 174 8.64 4.29 -5.57
C SER A 174 9.30 3.31 -4.61
N MET A 175 10.59 3.48 -4.28
CA MET A 175 11.26 2.62 -3.30
C MET A 175 11.22 3.14 -1.85
N ASN A 176 10.93 4.42 -1.57
CA ASN A 176 11.12 4.90 -0.19
C ASN A 176 10.22 6.01 0.36
N MET A 177 9.23 6.51 -0.37
CA MET A 177 8.48 7.66 0.13
C MET A 177 6.97 7.51 0.00
N MET A 178 6.39 6.90 1.03
CA MET A 178 4.99 7.13 1.41
C MET A 178 4.88 8.58 1.91
N ILE A 179 4.92 9.55 0.99
CA ILE A 179 4.66 10.95 1.28
C ILE A 179 3.15 11.09 1.45
N ASP A 180 2.76 11.62 2.61
CA ASP A 180 1.39 11.92 2.95
C ASP A 180 0.88 13.02 2.00
N ILE A 181 0.23 12.62 0.91
CA ILE A 181 -0.30 13.47 -0.18
C ILE A 181 -1.10 14.65 0.40
N ARG A 182 -1.77 14.44 1.54
CA ARG A 182 -2.52 15.46 2.28
C ARG A 182 -1.64 16.60 2.80
N LYS A 183 -0.44 16.28 3.30
CA LYS A 183 0.51 17.24 3.86
C LYS A 183 1.11 18.11 2.76
N GLU A 184 1.46 17.49 1.63
CA GLU A 184 1.99 18.20 0.45
C GLU A 184 0.93 19.12 -0.18
N LEU A 185 -0.33 18.66 -0.30
CA LEU A 185 -1.47 19.46 -0.76
C LEU A 185 -1.69 20.69 0.14
N MET A 186 -1.67 20.50 1.47
CA MET A 186 -1.81 21.60 2.42
C MET A 186 -0.67 22.61 2.31
N GLU A 187 0.57 22.17 2.12
CA GLU A 187 1.70 23.07 1.94
C GLU A 187 1.59 23.91 0.66
N ARG A 188 1.12 23.30 -0.44
CA ARG A 188 0.94 24.01 -1.70
C ARG A 188 -0.20 25.02 -1.66
N LEU A 189 -1.35 24.64 -1.10
CA LEU A 189 -2.45 25.58 -0.86
C LEU A 189 -1.99 26.80 -0.06
N LYS A 190 -1.21 26.56 1.01
CA LYS A 190 -0.61 27.65 1.80
C LYS A 190 0.31 28.54 0.98
N ARG A 191 1.15 27.97 0.10
CA ARG A 191 2.03 28.76 -0.78
C ARG A 191 1.23 29.58 -1.79
N SER A 192 0.22 29.01 -2.42
CA SER A 192 -0.64 29.71 -3.39
C SER A 192 -1.39 30.88 -2.75
N GLU A 193 -1.93 30.70 -1.54
CA GLU A 193 -2.57 31.79 -0.78
C GLU A 193 -1.57 32.88 -0.37
N THR A 194 -0.33 32.50 -0.03
CA THR A 194 0.72 33.45 0.35
C THR A 194 1.25 34.22 -0.86
N GLU A 195 1.39 33.56 -2.01
CA GLU A 195 1.83 34.18 -3.27
C GLU A 195 0.76 35.15 -3.81
N GLN A 196 -0.52 34.77 -3.78
CA GLN A 196 -1.64 35.66 -4.13
C GLN A 196 -1.74 36.88 -3.21
N ARG A 197 -1.43 36.75 -1.91
CA ARG A 197 -1.36 37.89 -0.97
C ARG A 197 -0.13 38.77 -1.16
N SER A 198 0.95 38.24 -1.74
CA SER A 198 2.22 38.97 -1.89
C SER A 198 2.34 39.78 -3.18
N GLY A 199 1.40 39.64 -4.12
CA GLY A 199 1.43 40.35 -5.41
C GLY A 199 2.63 40.00 -6.31
N ARG A 200 3.39 38.94 -5.98
CA ARG A 200 4.53 38.50 -6.79
C ARG A 200 4.05 37.62 -7.93
N PRO A 201 4.48 37.88 -9.18
CA PRO A 201 4.16 37.00 -10.29
C PRO A 201 4.77 35.60 -10.07
N PRO A 202 4.09 34.53 -10.51
CA PRO A 202 4.56 33.17 -10.32
C PRO A 202 5.92 32.97 -11.01
N PRO A 203 6.83 32.16 -10.42
CA PRO A 203 8.14 31.94 -11.01
C PRO A 203 8.01 31.27 -12.39
N PRO A 204 8.91 31.60 -13.34
CA PRO A 204 8.86 31.04 -14.68
C PRO A 204 9.00 29.51 -14.64
N PHE A 205 8.09 28.83 -15.31
CA PHE A 205 8.05 27.38 -15.45
C PHE A 205 9.37 26.89 -16.06
N ARG A 206 10.24 26.29 -15.23
CA ARG A 206 11.46 25.63 -15.70
C ARG A 206 11.02 24.32 -16.37
N ARG A 207 10.95 24.30 -17.71
CA ARG A 207 10.80 23.05 -18.46
C ARG A 207 12.01 22.17 -18.15
N GLY A 208 11.77 20.98 -17.60
CA GLY A 208 12.80 19.96 -17.50
C GLY A 208 13.35 19.65 -18.89
N SER A 209 14.67 19.65 -19.01
CA SER A 209 15.36 19.18 -20.21
C SER A 209 15.18 17.66 -20.34
N PRO A 210 15.05 17.15 -21.59
CA PRO A 210 14.75 15.74 -21.88
C PRO A 210 15.82 14.77 -21.39
#